data_AF-A0A3C0UR52-F1
#
_entry.id   AF-A0A3C0UR52-F1
#
_cell.length_a   1.000
_cell.length_b   1.000
_cell.length_c   1.000
_cell.angle_alpha   90.00
_cell.angle_beta   90.00
_cell.angle_gamma   90.00
#
_symmetry.space_group_name_H-M   'P 1'
#
loop_
_entity.id
_entity.type
_entity.pdbx_description
1 polymer ?
#
loop_
_entity_poly.entity_id
_entity_poly.type
_entity_poly.pdbx_seq_one_letter_code
_entity_poly.pdbx_strand_id
1 'polypeptide(L)'
;MKKLLSFFLVVYIYFPSFCQNFTGGFNFSFPYNDGSNAAFLPKFPAKTIGNPDRVSVNGSNFIVNGQPFRFWGVNITSAAAFPAKTTAPDVATHARKMGINLVRFHHLDNPWGGNDGSIFVSGQSTRTLNSTTLDRLNFFINELKKNNIYTNMNLNVSRTFKTSDGVANADSLLDFAKGVTIFDPQLILLQKEYATQLLGHVNPYTGLKLAEDPCLAMVEIINENSLYGMWEDNQLKSRKDGGSLLYRQAVRLDSLWNAFLVTKYQTQATLQTAWQGSNLNIAERVTDGGFESATLNTNWAMEQNAGATASATLDNSQAQSGSKSAKVTVTNKGTETWHLQFKYLRFSLQKDTTYTIQFWAKANQAAVLSVSLMRDDSPYTWYGGENFNLTTTWQLFKINVVSTDDLAGKGRLAFQVGTLPNGTTVWLDNVSLKEATRTAFLAGENLATRNIQRVDYRDRGNYSKQRVADLAQFYIQLQKKFMEEMRTFLRTTLNVQAPITGTNALTGIQEGLEHESMDYYDDHSY
;
A
#
# COMPACT_ATOMS: atom_id res chain seq x y z
N MET A 1 50.08 -1.12 29.18
CA MET A 1 48.67 -1.38 29.57
C MET A 1 48.36 -2.85 29.31
N LYS A 2 48.19 -3.64 30.38
CA LYS A 2 47.83 -5.07 30.31
C LYS A 2 46.34 -5.19 30.02
N LYS A 3 45.95 -5.92 28.96
CA LYS A 3 44.54 -6.23 28.66
C LYS A 3 44.06 -7.30 29.65
N LEU A 4 43.11 -6.95 30.52
CA LEU A 4 42.37 -7.93 31.31
C LEU A 4 41.44 -8.71 30.37
N LEU A 5 41.59 -10.03 30.38
CA LEU A 5 40.67 -10.97 29.75
C LEU A 5 39.58 -11.29 30.79
N SER A 6 38.38 -10.72 30.65
CA SER A 6 37.25 -11.04 31.51
C SER A 6 36.61 -12.35 31.05
N PHE A 7 36.79 -13.41 31.83
CA PHE A 7 36.10 -14.69 31.66
C PHE A 7 34.67 -14.54 32.23
N PHE A 8 33.65 -14.51 31.36
CA PHE A 8 32.26 -14.62 31.80
C PHE A 8 31.94 -16.10 32.03
N LEU A 9 31.87 -16.51 33.31
CA LEU A 9 31.35 -17.80 33.71
C LEU A 9 29.82 -17.75 33.64
N VAL A 10 29.23 -18.27 32.58
CA VAL A 10 27.77 -18.45 32.48
C VAL A 10 27.40 -19.69 33.30
N VAL A 11 26.90 -19.47 34.52
CA VAL A 11 26.34 -20.53 35.36
C VAL A 11 24.92 -20.82 34.86
N TYR A 12 24.73 -21.94 34.18
CA TYR A 12 23.39 -22.47 33.89
C TYR A 12 22.79 -23.03 35.18
N ILE A 13 21.93 -22.24 35.82
CA ILE A 13 21.08 -22.74 36.90
C ILE A 13 19.91 -23.46 36.24
N TYR A 14 19.95 -24.79 36.25
CA TYR A 14 18.82 -25.63 35.85
C TYR A 14 17.73 -25.48 36.93
N PHE A 15 16.72 -24.66 36.67
CA PHE A 15 15.46 -24.79 37.40
C PHE A 15 14.72 -25.98 36.77
N PRO A 16 14.47 -27.08 37.51
CA PRO A 16 13.46 -28.02 37.09
C PRO A 16 12.13 -27.26 37.15
N SER A 17 11.69 -26.75 36.00
CA SER A 17 10.31 -26.35 35.81
C SER A 17 9.49 -27.61 36.04
N PHE A 18 8.98 -27.79 37.26
CA PHE A 18 7.92 -28.75 37.51
C PHE A 18 6.73 -28.24 36.70
N CYS A 19 6.57 -28.77 35.49
CA CYS A 19 5.32 -28.64 34.76
C CYS A 19 4.21 -29.02 35.74
N GLN A 20 3.22 -28.14 35.88
CA GLN A 20 2.06 -28.40 36.71
C GLN A 20 1.49 -29.76 36.31
N ASN A 21 1.35 -30.69 37.26
CA ASN A 21 0.68 -31.96 36.99
C ASN A 21 -0.76 -31.64 36.57
N PHE A 22 -1.02 -31.68 35.27
CA PHE A 22 -2.34 -31.45 34.72
C PHE A 22 -3.19 -32.70 34.93
N THR A 23 -3.77 -32.82 36.13
CA THR A 23 -4.70 -33.90 36.47
C THR A 23 -6.10 -33.54 36.00
N GLY A 24 -6.71 -34.37 35.13
CA GLY A 24 -8.06 -34.16 34.60
C GLY A 24 -8.12 -33.70 33.14
N GLY A 25 -6.97 -33.49 32.49
CA GLY A 25 -6.90 -33.33 31.04
C GLY A 25 -7.09 -34.65 30.30
N PHE A 26 -7.68 -34.60 29.10
CA PHE A 26 -7.48 -35.65 28.12
C PHE A 26 -6.18 -35.38 27.36
N ASN A 27 -5.44 -36.43 27.04
CA ASN A 27 -4.21 -36.31 26.28
C ASN A 27 -4.56 -35.94 24.84
N PHE A 28 -4.56 -34.64 24.53
CA PHE A 28 -4.87 -34.14 23.19
C PHE A 28 -3.63 -34.25 22.31
N SER A 29 -3.52 -35.38 21.61
CA SER A 29 -2.46 -35.64 20.65
C SER A 29 -3.07 -35.82 19.26
N PHE A 30 -2.60 -35.03 18.30
CA PHE A 30 -2.86 -35.25 16.87
C PHE A 30 -1.60 -35.87 16.24
N PRO A 31 -1.54 -37.20 16.04
CA PRO A 31 -0.39 -37.82 15.42
C PRO A 31 -0.30 -37.36 13.96
N TYR A 32 0.88 -36.90 13.53
CA TYR A 32 1.11 -36.47 12.15
C TYR A 32 0.95 -37.61 11.13
N ASN A 33 1.01 -38.86 11.59
CA ASN A 33 0.92 -40.09 10.80
C ASN A 33 -0.42 -40.82 10.95
N ASP A 34 -1.45 -40.14 11.42
CA ASP A 34 -2.79 -40.70 11.54
C ASP A 34 -3.67 -40.27 10.35
N GLY A 35 -3.93 -41.21 9.45
CA GLY A 35 -4.79 -41.06 8.26
C GLY A 35 -6.23 -41.56 8.42
N SER A 36 -6.68 -41.87 9.64
CA SER A 36 -8.04 -42.38 9.91
C SER A 36 -9.15 -41.34 9.66
N ASN A 37 -10.44 -41.68 9.83
CA ASN A 37 -11.55 -40.78 9.49
C ASN A 37 -11.76 -39.65 10.51
N ALA A 38 -12.09 -38.44 10.03
CA ALA A 38 -12.58 -37.32 10.84
C ALA A 38 -14.09 -37.11 10.65
N ALA A 39 -14.83 -36.81 11.73
CA ALA A 39 -16.29 -36.68 11.70
C ALA A 39 -16.78 -35.28 11.28
N PHE A 40 -16.02 -34.23 11.58
CA PHE A 40 -16.50 -32.83 11.52
C PHE A 40 -15.85 -31.99 10.41
N LEU A 41 -14.95 -32.58 9.62
CA LEU A 41 -14.21 -31.89 8.57
C LEU A 41 -14.76 -32.26 7.20
N PRO A 42 -14.63 -31.39 6.18
CA PRO A 42 -14.94 -31.74 4.80
C PRO A 42 -14.24 -33.05 4.39
N LYS A 43 -14.97 -33.95 3.75
CA LYS A 43 -14.44 -35.26 3.35
C LYS A 43 -14.09 -35.27 1.87
N PHE A 44 -12.84 -35.60 1.57
CA PHE A 44 -12.38 -35.79 0.20
C PHE A 44 -12.01 -37.25 -0.05
N PRO A 45 -12.42 -37.84 -1.20
CA PRO A 45 -12.12 -39.22 -1.51
C PRO A 45 -10.62 -39.44 -1.67
N ALA A 46 -10.13 -40.62 -1.29
CA ALA A 46 -8.80 -41.07 -1.71
C ALA A 46 -8.88 -41.40 -3.21
N LYS A 47 -8.62 -40.40 -4.05
CA LYS A 47 -8.68 -40.51 -5.51
C LYS A 47 -7.45 -39.85 -6.10
N THR A 48 -6.83 -40.52 -7.06
CA THR A 48 -5.77 -39.90 -7.87
C THR A 48 -6.37 -38.86 -8.81
N ILE A 49 -5.87 -37.63 -8.75
CA ILE A 49 -6.29 -36.54 -9.66
C ILE A 49 -5.84 -36.89 -11.09
N GLY A 50 -6.79 -36.93 -12.03
CA GLY A 50 -6.54 -37.17 -13.46
C GLY A 50 -6.93 -35.99 -14.33
N ASN A 51 -6.82 -36.14 -15.66
CA ASN A 51 -7.17 -35.07 -16.61
C ASN A 51 -8.60 -34.50 -16.45
N PRO A 52 -9.66 -35.31 -16.18
CA PRO A 52 -11.00 -34.77 -15.91
C PRO A 52 -11.10 -33.89 -14.66
N ASP A 53 -10.14 -34.01 -13.74
CA ASP A 53 -10.10 -33.28 -12.49
C ASP A 53 -9.33 -31.95 -12.60
N ARG A 54 -8.87 -31.57 -13.80
CA ARG A 54 -8.13 -30.32 -14.01
C ARG A 54 -8.97 -29.12 -13.61
N VAL A 55 -8.34 -28.21 -12.88
CA VAL A 55 -8.96 -26.96 -12.43
C VAL A 55 -9.06 -25.98 -13.60
N SER A 56 -10.22 -25.36 -13.75
CA SER A 56 -10.44 -24.18 -14.60
C SER A 56 -11.21 -23.11 -13.83
N VAL A 57 -11.46 -21.95 -14.45
CA VAL A 57 -12.25 -20.86 -13.87
C VAL A 57 -13.46 -20.59 -14.75
N ASN A 58 -14.63 -20.40 -14.14
CA ASN A 58 -15.84 -19.92 -14.81
C ASN A 58 -16.55 -18.89 -13.91
N GLY A 59 -16.54 -17.63 -14.35
CA GLY A 59 -17.03 -16.51 -13.54
C GLY A 59 -16.28 -16.43 -12.22
N SER A 60 -17.01 -16.47 -11.10
CA SER A 60 -16.47 -16.36 -9.74
C SER A 60 -16.10 -17.70 -9.09
N ASN A 61 -16.08 -18.81 -9.84
CA ASN A 61 -15.83 -20.14 -9.29
C ASN A 61 -14.67 -20.85 -9.99
N PHE A 62 -13.84 -21.54 -9.20
CA PHE A 62 -13.04 -22.64 -9.73
C PHE A 62 -13.95 -23.80 -10.12
N ILE A 63 -13.60 -24.50 -11.19
CA ILE A 63 -14.36 -25.61 -11.74
C ILE A 63 -13.47 -26.85 -11.79
N VAL A 64 -14.01 -27.98 -11.33
CA VAL A 64 -13.41 -29.32 -11.43
C VAL A 64 -14.48 -30.26 -11.95
N ASN A 65 -14.16 -31.03 -13.01
CA ASN A 65 -15.11 -31.96 -13.65
C ASN A 65 -16.47 -31.31 -13.98
N GLY A 66 -16.43 -30.05 -14.47
CA GLY A 66 -17.62 -29.28 -14.85
C GLY A 66 -18.46 -28.72 -13.70
N GLN A 67 -18.04 -28.89 -12.44
CA GLN A 67 -18.77 -28.41 -11.26
C GLN A 67 -17.97 -27.35 -10.49
N PRO A 68 -18.64 -26.37 -9.86
CA PRO A 68 -17.99 -25.47 -8.90
C PRO A 68 -17.24 -26.24 -7.82
N PHE A 69 -16.00 -25.84 -7.58
CA PHE A 69 -15.11 -26.48 -6.64
C PHE A 69 -14.54 -25.46 -5.65
N ARG A 70 -14.53 -25.82 -4.36
CA ARG A 70 -13.99 -24.98 -3.29
C ARG A 70 -12.72 -25.60 -2.73
N PHE A 71 -11.67 -24.80 -2.67
CA PHE A 71 -10.43 -25.20 -2.03
C PHE A 71 -10.45 -24.89 -0.53
N TRP A 72 -9.96 -25.83 0.25
CA TRP A 72 -9.68 -25.76 1.68
C TRP A 72 -8.19 -26.04 1.80
N GLY A 73 -7.40 -24.98 1.66
CA GLY A 73 -5.96 -25.07 1.46
C GLY A 73 -5.15 -24.81 2.72
N VAL A 74 -3.89 -25.25 2.69
CA VAL A 74 -2.85 -24.88 3.66
C VAL A 74 -1.58 -24.44 2.97
N ASN A 75 -0.80 -23.59 3.63
CA ASN A 75 0.56 -23.30 3.23
C ASN A 75 1.50 -24.39 3.77
N ILE A 76 2.35 -24.94 2.90
CA ILE A 76 3.51 -25.73 3.29
C ILE A 76 4.76 -24.96 2.86
N THR A 77 5.56 -24.55 3.84
CA THR A 77 6.58 -23.52 3.65
C THR A 77 8.01 -24.06 3.82
N SER A 78 8.94 -23.56 2.99
CA SER A 78 10.39 -23.86 3.10
C SER A 78 10.67 -25.37 3.21
N ALA A 79 11.37 -25.82 4.25
CA ALA A 79 11.75 -27.22 4.46
C ALA A 79 10.57 -28.20 4.51
N ALA A 80 9.39 -27.75 4.95
CA ALA A 80 8.21 -28.60 4.99
C ALA A 80 7.73 -29.02 3.59
N ALA A 81 8.12 -28.30 2.53
CA ALA A 81 7.79 -28.65 1.15
C ALA A 81 8.62 -29.82 0.59
N PHE A 82 9.68 -30.23 1.30
CA PHE A 82 10.61 -31.27 0.88
C PHE A 82 10.68 -32.43 1.89
N PRO A 83 9.55 -33.01 2.32
CA PRO A 83 9.57 -34.08 3.32
C PRO A 83 10.37 -35.29 2.82
N ALA A 84 10.91 -36.06 3.76
CA ALA A 84 11.50 -37.36 3.42
C ALA A 84 10.45 -38.25 2.74
N LYS A 85 10.87 -39.07 1.75
CA LYS A 85 9.96 -39.97 1.03
C LYS A 85 9.27 -40.99 1.94
N THR A 86 9.88 -41.32 3.07
CA THR A 86 9.28 -42.18 4.11
C THR A 86 8.16 -41.50 4.90
N THR A 87 8.05 -40.16 4.85
CA THR A 87 7.09 -39.37 5.63
C THR A 87 6.04 -38.69 4.74
N ALA A 88 6.36 -38.41 3.48
CA ALA A 88 5.45 -37.76 2.54
C ALA A 88 4.07 -38.45 2.38
N PRO A 89 3.96 -39.80 2.33
CA PRO A 89 2.65 -40.48 2.23
C PRO A 89 1.76 -40.25 3.46
N ASP A 90 2.37 -40.26 4.66
CA ASP A 90 1.68 -40.03 5.93
C ASP A 90 1.15 -38.60 6.00
N VAL A 91 1.98 -37.62 5.63
CA VAL A 91 1.59 -36.20 5.59
C VAL A 91 0.43 -35.98 4.61
N ALA A 92 0.48 -36.55 3.40
CA ALA A 92 -0.59 -36.41 2.42
C ALA A 92 -1.90 -37.05 2.90
N THR A 93 -1.83 -38.24 3.51
CA THR A 93 -3.01 -38.93 4.04
C THR A 93 -3.61 -38.19 5.22
N HIS A 94 -2.76 -37.68 6.13
CA HIS A 94 -3.19 -36.87 7.26
C HIS A 94 -3.83 -35.55 6.81
N ALA A 95 -3.25 -34.86 5.82
CA ALA A 95 -3.84 -33.65 5.27
C ALA A 95 -5.24 -33.90 4.71
N ARG A 96 -5.43 -34.99 3.94
CA ARG A 96 -6.74 -35.39 3.42
C ARG A 96 -7.73 -35.67 4.55
N LYS A 97 -7.31 -36.37 5.60
CA LYS A 97 -8.11 -36.60 6.82
C LYS A 97 -8.56 -35.27 7.43
N MET A 98 -7.68 -34.27 7.44
CA MET A 98 -7.93 -32.94 8.00
C MET A 98 -8.81 -32.06 7.09
N GLY A 99 -9.40 -32.62 6.04
CA GLY A 99 -10.25 -31.87 5.11
C GLY A 99 -9.48 -30.86 4.26
N ILE A 100 -8.19 -31.09 4.06
CA ILE A 100 -7.35 -30.29 3.17
C ILE A 100 -7.46 -30.88 1.77
N ASN A 101 -7.64 -30.02 0.76
CA ASN A 101 -7.66 -30.41 -0.65
C ASN A 101 -6.74 -29.56 -1.53
N LEU A 102 -5.97 -28.63 -0.94
CA LEU A 102 -4.99 -27.81 -1.65
C LEU A 102 -3.76 -27.59 -0.76
N VAL A 103 -2.57 -27.71 -1.33
CA VAL A 103 -1.30 -27.29 -0.71
C VAL A 103 -0.72 -26.16 -1.52
N ARG A 104 -0.52 -25.00 -0.90
CA ARG A 104 0.27 -23.89 -1.44
C ARG A 104 1.72 -24.06 -1.03
N PHE A 105 2.58 -24.31 -2.01
CA PHE A 105 4.02 -24.42 -1.79
C PHE A 105 4.64 -23.03 -1.77
N HIS A 106 5.14 -22.66 -0.60
CA HIS A 106 5.60 -21.30 -0.33
C HIS A 106 7.07 -21.27 0.11
N HIS A 107 7.78 -20.18 -0.22
CA HIS A 107 9.20 -20.03 0.08
C HIS A 107 10.08 -21.18 -0.45
N LEU A 108 9.74 -21.81 -1.58
CA LEU A 108 10.62 -22.84 -2.17
C LEU A 108 12.01 -22.26 -2.51
N ASP A 109 12.04 -20.99 -2.91
CA ASP A 109 13.18 -20.22 -3.40
C ASP A 109 14.02 -19.55 -2.30
N ASN A 110 13.79 -19.90 -1.03
CA ASN A 110 14.40 -19.23 0.12
C ASN A 110 15.93 -19.46 0.26
N PRO A 111 16.67 -18.54 0.89
CA PRO A 111 18.10 -18.68 1.17
C PRO A 111 18.45 -19.39 2.49
N TRP A 112 17.49 -19.64 3.40
CA TRP A 112 17.76 -20.07 4.79
C TRP A 112 17.62 -21.57 5.04
N GLY A 113 16.94 -22.31 4.16
CA GLY A 113 16.62 -23.73 4.33
C GLY A 113 17.78 -24.68 4.06
N GLY A 114 18.95 -24.18 3.66
CA GLY A 114 20.11 -25.02 3.32
C GLY A 114 19.83 -25.97 2.15
N ASN A 115 20.57 -27.09 2.10
CA ASN A 115 20.44 -28.07 1.01
C ASN A 115 19.26 -29.04 1.16
N ASP A 116 18.55 -28.99 2.29
CA ASP A 116 17.38 -29.84 2.57
C ASP A 116 16.06 -29.06 2.55
N GLY A 117 16.12 -27.72 2.62
CA GLY A 117 14.94 -26.87 2.80
C GLY A 117 14.76 -25.75 1.78
N SER A 118 15.50 -25.79 0.67
CA SER A 118 15.38 -24.86 -0.46
C SER A 118 15.44 -25.62 -1.78
N ILE A 119 14.77 -25.08 -2.80
CA ILE A 119 14.85 -25.58 -4.18
C ILE A 119 16.19 -25.21 -4.85
N PHE A 120 16.98 -24.31 -4.26
CA PHE A 120 18.32 -23.96 -4.74
C PHE A 120 19.40 -24.57 -3.85
N VAL A 121 20.60 -24.78 -4.41
CA VAL A 121 21.75 -25.28 -3.66
C VAL A 121 22.34 -24.15 -2.82
N SER A 122 22.49 -24.39 -1.51
CA SER A 122 23.09 -23.44 -0.58
C SER A 122 24.52 -23.09 -0.99
N GLY A 123 24.89 -21.82 -0.85
CA GLY A 123 26.22 -21.31 -1.24
C GLY A 123 26.46 -21.17 -2.75
N GLN A 124 25.59 -21.65 -3.64
CA GLN A 124 25.75 -21.54 -5.10
C GLN A 124 24.84 -20.48 -5.72
N SER A 125 24.95 -20.25 -7.04
CA SER A 125 23.97 -19.45 -7.79
C SER A 125 22.54 -20.00 -7.65
N THR A 126 21.53 -19.14 -7.73
CA THR A 126 20.11 -19.52 -7.75
C THR A 126 19.60 -19.84 -9.16
N ARG A 127 20.48 -20.26 -10.06
CA ARG A 127 20.14 -20.55 -11.48
C ARG A 127 19.94 -22.03 -11.78
N THR A 128 20.24 -22.91 -10.83
CA THR A 128 20.09 -24.36 -10.99
C THR A 128 19.33 -24.92 -9.80
N LEU A 129 18.31 -25.73 -10.07
CA LEU A 129 17.55 -26.40 -9.02
C LEU A 129 18.39 -27.48 -8.33
N ASN A 130 18.24 -27.59 -7.01
CA ASN A 130 18.80 -28.66 -6.21
C ASN A 130 18.05 -29.96 -6.54
N SER A 131 18.76 -30.92 -7.15
CA SER A 131 18.17 -32.19 -7.60
C SER A 131 17.58 -33.01 -6.45
N THR A 132 18.14 -32.92 -5.24
CA THR A 132 17.68 -33.68 -4.08
C THR A 132 16.34 -33.16 -3.56
N THR A 133 16.21 -31.85 -3.37
CA THR A 133 14.94 -31.25 -2.92
C THR A 133 13.89 -31.25 -4.02
N LEU A 134 14.28 -31.10 -5.30
CA LEU A 134 13.38 -31.27 -6.44
C LEU A 134 12.78 -32.70 -6.50
N ASP A 135 13.58 -33.74 -6.29
CA ASP A 135 13.12 -35.13 -6.24
C ASP A 135 12.15 -35.38 -5.05
N ARG A 136 12.42 -34.79 -3.87
CA ARG A 136 11.50 -34.85 -2.72
C ARG A 136 10.19 -34.11 -2.99
N LEU A 137 10.24 -32.91 -3.57
CA LEU A 137 9.06 -32.14 -3.97
C LEU A 137 8.20 -32.95 -4.95
N ASN A 138 8.84 -33.52 -5.97
CA ASN A 138 8.18 -34.36 -6.98
C ASN A 138 7.49 -35.57 -6.38
N PHE A 139 8.16 -36.26 -5.46
CA PHE A 139 7.56 -37.37 -4.73
C PHE A 139 6.37 -36.90 -3.90
N PHE A 140 6.50 -35.78 -3.18
CA PHE A 140 5.42 -35.28 -2.34
C PHE A 140 4.20 -34.84 -3.15
N ILE A 141 4.40 -34.14 -4.28
CA ILE A 141 3.32 -33.80 -5.23
C ILE A 141 2.57 -35.07 -5.68
N ASN A 142 3.30 -36.15 -5.98
CA ASN A 142 2.67 -37.42 -6.34
C ASN A 142 1.83 -38.03 -5.20
N GLU A 143 2.29 -37.95 -3.95
CA GLU A 143 1.51 -38.42 -2.81
C GLU A 143 0.28 -37.55 -2.53
N LEU A 144 0.37 -36.23 -2.70
CA LEU A 144 -0.78 -35.32 -2.66
C LEU A 144 -1.79 -35.66 -3.77
N LYS A 145 -1.28 -35.89 -4.99
CA LYS A 145 -2.08 -36.26 -6.16
C LYS A 145 -2.90 -37.54 -5.93
N LYS A 146 -2.31 -38.58 -5.34
CA LYS A 146 -3.00 -39.83 -4.97
C LYS A 146 -4.10 -39.62 -3.91
N ASN A 147 -3.98 -38.57 -3.11
CA ASN A 147 -4.90 -38.22 -2.03
C ASN A 147 -5.92 -37.12 -2.42
N ASN A 148 -6.13 -36.85 -3.71
CA ASN A 148 -7.06 -35.83 -4.18
C ASN A 148 -6.75 -34.43 -3.59
N ILE A 149 -5.48 -34.14 -3.34
CA ILE A 149 -4.98 -32.85 -2.88
C ILE A 149 -4.27 -32.16 -4.05
N TYR A 150 -4.76 -30.99 -4.41
CA TYR A 150 -4.18 -30.16 -5.45
C TYR A 150 -2.99 -29.36 -4.93
N THR A 151 -2.26 -28.73 -5.84
CA THR A 151 -1.09 -27.91 -5.53
C THR A 151 -1.23 -26.50 -6.10
N ASN A 152 -0.77 -25.52 -5.35
CA ASN A 152 -0.52 -24.15 -5.78
C ASN A 152 1.00 -23.92 -5.76
N MET A 153 1.53 -23.35 -6.84
CA MET A 153 2.96 -23.12 -7.02
C MET A 153 3.28 -21.62 -7.15
N ASN A 154 4.19 -21.12 -6.31
CA ASN A 154 4.66 -19.73 -6.37
C ASN A 154 5.98 -19.62 -7.15
N LEU A 155 6.08 -18.60 -8.01
CA LEU A 155 7.24 -18.42 -8.88
C LEU A 155 8.26 -17.39 -8.38
N ASN A 156 7.89 -16.54 -7.42
CA ASN A 156 8.81 -15.62 -6.76
C ASN A 156 8.28 -15.25 -5.37
N VAL A 157 9.04 -15.58 -4.32
CA VAL A 157 8.64 -15.31 -2.94
C VAL A 157 9.78 -14.71 -2.13
N SER A 158 10.86 -15.47 -1.95
CA SER A 158 11.95 -15.15 -1.03
C SER A 158 13.33 -15.35 -1.65
N ARG A 159 13.38 -15.39 -2.98
CA ARG A 159 14.62 -15.54 -3.72
C ARG A 159 15.59 -14.43 -3.37
N THR A 160 16.73 -14.82 -2.80
CA THR A 160 17.88 -13.91 -2.62
C THR A 160 18.84 -14.09 -3.78
N PHE A 161 18.80 -13.12 -4.70
CA PHE A 161 19.68 -13.10 -5.87
C PHE A 161 21.15 -12.93 -5.47
N LYS A 162 22.05 -13.45 -6.29
CA LYS A 162 23.50 -13.43 -6.06
C LYS A 162 24.24 -12.83 -7.24
N THR A 163 25.46 -12.34 -7.00
CA THR A 163 26.35 -11.88 -8.09
C THR A 163 26.65 -13.00 -9.08
N SER A 164 26.74 -14.26 -8.61
CA SER A 164 26.86 -15.46 -9.45
C SER A 164 25.65 -15.72 -10.35
N ASP A 165 24.51 -15.08 -10.09
CA ASP A 165 23.33 -15.13 -10.98
C ASP A 165 23.47 -14.12 -12.14
N GLY A 166 24.59 -13.39 -12.18
CA GLY A 166 24.85 -12.27 -13.07
C GLY A 166 24.31 -10.94 -12.54
N VAL A 167 23.67 -10.91 -11.38
CA VAL A 167 22.99 -9.72 -10.86
C VAL A 167 24.01 -8.77 -10.22
N ALA A 168 24.18 -7.59 -10.82
CA ALA A 168 25.05 -6.56 -10.28
C ALA A 168 24.53 -6.03 -8.93
N ASN A 169 25.41 -5.95 -7.93
CA ASN A 169 25.12 -5.48 -6.57
C ASN A 169 23.99 -6.27 -5.88
N ALA A 170 23.91 -7.58 -6.14
CA ALA A 170 22.84 -8.43 -5.62
C ALA A 170 22.79 -8.46 -4.08
N ASP A 171 23.96 -8.37 -3.43
CA ASP A 171 24.12 -8.29 -1.97
C ASP A 171 23.47 -7.06 -1.33
N SER A 172 23.17 -6.04 -2.14
CA SER A 172 22.58 -4.78 -1.70
C SER A 172 21.07 -4.71 -1.94
N LEU A 173 20.48 -5.69 -2.64
CA LEU A 173 19.03 -5.79 -2.83
C LEU A 173 18.36 -6.10 -1.48
N LEU A 174 17.37 -5.28 -1.13
CA LEU A 174 16.60 -5.44 0.10
C LEU A 174 15.40 -6.35 -0.14
N ASP A 175 14.90 -6.97 0.93
CA ASP A 175 13.63 -7.68 0.99
C ASP A 175 13.36 -8.56 -0.24
N PHE A 176 14.30 -9.48 -0.52
CA PHE A 176 14.19 -10.43 -1.65
C PHE A 176 13.99 -9.76 -3.03
N ALA A 177 14.46 -8.51 -3.15
CA ALA A 177 14.30 -7.65 -4.32
C ALA A 177 12.83 -7.32 -4.67
N LYS A 178 11.93 -7.26 -3.67
CA LYS A 178 10.57 -6.74 -3.88
C LYS A 178 10.58 -5.35 -4.53
N GLY A 179 9.58 -5.08 -5.35
CA GLY A 179 9.50 -3.97 -6.31
C GLY A 179 10.43 -4.13 -7.52
N VAL A 180 11.70 -4.50 -7.30
CA VAL A 180 12.71 -4.59 -8.37
C VAL A 180 12.41 -5.73 -9.35
N THR A 181 11.92 -6.87 -8.85
CA THR A 181 11.54 -8.04 -9.65
C THR A 181 10.45 -7.76 -10.69
N ILE A 182 9.71 -6.66 -10.57
CA ILE A 182 8.63 -6.27 -11.49
C ILE A 182 9.16 -5.54 -12.73
N PHE A 183 10.30 -4.85 -12.65
CA PHE A 183 10.78 -4.00 -13.76
C PHE A 183 12.26 -4.14 -14.13
N ASP A 184 13.07 -4.84 -13.33
CA ASP A 184 14.44 -5.14 -13.72
C ASP A 184 14.45 -6.33 -14.69
N PRO A 185 14.84 -6.14 -15.96
CA PRO A 185 14.76 -7.18 -16.98
C PRO A 185 15.63 -8.38 -16.65
N GLN A 186 16.73 -8.20 -15.92
CA GLN A 186 17.57 -9.33 -15.53
C GLN A 186 16.86 -10.21 -14.50
N LEU A 187 16.16 -9.63 -13.53
CA LEU A 187 15.43 -10.39 -12.53
C LEU A 187 14.20 -11.09 -13.15
N ILE A 188 13.51 -10.41 -14.09
CA ILE A 188 12.41 -11.02 -14.86
C ILE A 188 12.91 -12.22 -15.68
N LEU A 189 14.05 -12.08 -16.35
CA LEU A 189 14.69 -13.20 -17.08
C LEU A 189 15.03 -14.37 -16.16
N LEU A 190 15.58 -14.10 -14.97
CA LEU A 190 15.90 -15.14 -13.97
C LEU A 190 14.64 -15.81 -13.39
N GLN A 191 13.52 -15.09 -13.30
CA GLN A 191 12.24 -15.67 -12.90
C GLN A 191 11.68 -16.58 -14.00
N LYS A 192 11.77 -16.17 -15.27
CA LYS A 192 11.40 -17.02 -16.42
C LYS A 192 12.27 -18.28 -16.53
N GLU A 193 13.56 -18.16 -16.25
CA GLU A 193 14.49 -19.29 -16.16
C GLU A 193 14.09 -20.27 -15.04
N TYR A 194 13.77 -19.75 -13.85
CA TYR A 194 13.29 -20.56 -12.73
C TYR A 194 11.97 -21.26 -13.06
N ALA A 195 11.00 -20.54 -13.62
CA ALA A 195 9.71 -21.09 -14.04
C ALA A 195 9.87 -22.18 -15.11
N THR A 196 10.80 -22.00 -16.07
CA THR A 196 11.13 -23.03 -17.07
C THR A 196 11.61 -24.31 -16.42
N GLN A 197 12.55 -24.21 -15.48
CA GLN A 197 13.10 -25.38 -14.80
C GLN A 197 12.06 -26.06 -13.91
N LEU A 198 11.30 -25.28 -13.12
CA LEU A 198 10.35 -25.83 -12.17
C LEU A 198 9.08 -26.35 -12.83
N LEU A 199 8.45 -25.60 -13.74
CA LEU A 199 7.18 -26.02 -14.35
C LEU A 199 7.39 -26.90 -15.59
N GLY A 200 8.51 -26.74 -16.30
CA GLY A 200 8.79 -27.45 -17.55
C GLY A 200 9.39 -28.84 -17.37
N HIS A 201 9.92 -29.20 -16.19
CA HIS A 201 10.46 -30.53 -15.94
C HIS A 201 9.36 -31.59 -15.82
N VAL A 202 9.71 -32.83 -16.18
CA VAL A 202 8.84 -34.00 -15.97
C VAL A 202 9.03 -34.53 -14.57
N ASN A 203 7.96 -34.59 -13.79
CA ASN A 203 7.97 -35.26 -12.50
C ASN A 203 8.11 -36.77 -12.72
N PRO A 204 9.18 -37.44 -12.23
CA PRO A 204 9.43 -38.85 -12.49
C PRO A 204 8.38 -39.80 -11.86
N TYR A 205 7.58 -39.31 -10.91
CA TYR A 205 6.54 -40.09 -10.24
C TYR A 205 5.18 -40.01 -10.90
N THR A 206 4.88 -38.90 -11.60
CA THR A 206 3.61 -38.73 -12.32
C THR A 206 3.75 -38.93 -13.83
N GLY A 207 4.98 -38.84 -14.36
CA GLY A 207 5.27 -38.92 -15.79
C GLY A 207 4.83 -37.68 -16.58
N LEU A 208 4.43 -36.61 -15.90
CA LEU A 208 3.90 -35.40 -16.52
C LEU A 208 4.84 -34.22 -16.26
N LYS A 209 4.86 -33.27 -17.20
CA LYS A 209 5.42 -31.94 -16.88
C LYS A 209 4.57 -31.30 -15.81
N LEU A 210 5.18 -30.62 -14.85
CA LEU A 210 4.42 -29.99 -13.77
C LEU A 210 3.41 -28.96 -14.30
N ALA A 211 3.76 -28.20 -15.35
CA ALA A 211 2.87 -27.27 -16.07
C ALA A 211 1.59 -27.93 -16.64
N GLU A 212 1.67 -29.22 -16.95
CA GLU A 212 0.61 -30.01 -17.60
C GLU A 212 -0.07 -30.98 -16.61
N ASP A 213 0.46 -31.14 -15.39
CA ASP A 213 -0.09 -32.05 -14.40
C ASP A 213 -1.44 -31.52 -13.87
N PRO A 214 -2.56 -32.29 -13.96
CA PRO A 214 -3.85 -31.88 -13.41
C PRO A 214 -3.85 -31.60 -11.91
N CYS A 215 -2.86 -32.10 -11.16
CA CYS A 215 -2.67 -31.81 -9.74
C CYS A 215 -2.25 -30.35 -9.49
N LEU A 216 -1.64 -29.68 -10.47
CA LEU A 216 -1.38 -28.24 -10.39
C LEU A 216 -2.69 -27.48 -10.59
N ALA A 217 -3.22 -26.91 -9.52
CA ALA A 217 -4.46 -26.14 -9.52
C ALA A 217 -4.24 -24.65 -9.77
N MET A 218 -3.10 -24.11 -9.32
CA MET A 218 -2.85 -22.67 -9.30
C MET A 218 -1.38 -22.35 -9.48
N VAL A 219 -1.09 -21.27 -10.20
CA VAL A 219 0.24 -20.67 -10.28
C VAL A 219 0.15 -19.20 -9.88
N GLU A 220 1.01 -18.80 -8.96
CA GLU A 220 1.18 -17.40 -8.55
C GLU A 220 2.46 -16.84 -9.14
N ILE A 221 2.36 -15.74 -9.89
CA ILE A 221 3.51 -15.10 -10.52
C ILE A 221 4.46 -14.56 -9.46
N ILE A 222 3.95 -13.81 -8.47
CA ILE A 222 4.79 -13.16 -7.46
C ILE A 222 4.04 -13.00 -6.14
N ASN A 223 4.72 -13.20 -5.01
CA ASN A 223 4.09 -13.07 -3.70
C ASN A 223 4.22 -11.65 -3.13
N GLU A 224 3.09 -11.10 -2.72
CA GLU A 224 2.93 -9.88 -1.91
C GLU A 224 3.86 -8.74 -2.33
N ASN A 225 3.80 -8.38 -3.62
CA ASN A 225 4.65 -7.37 -4.21
C ASN A 225 3.80 -6.38 -5.00
N SER A 226 3.95 -5.08 -4.72
CA SER A 226 3.17 -4.02 -5.34
C SER A 226 4.01 -2.77 -5.54
N LEU A 227 4.16 -2.31 -6.79
CA LEU A 227 4.78 -1.02 -7.08
C LEU A 227 3.94 0.12 -6.51
N TYR A 228 2.60 0.01 -6.58
CA TYR A 228 1.73 1.05 -6.04
C TYR A 228 1.84 1.13 -4.52
N GLY A 229 1.75 -0.01 -3.81
CA GLY A 229 1.96 -0.06 -2.36
C GLY A 229 3.32 0.45 -1.93
N MET A 230 4.39 0.05 -2.62
CA MET A 230 5.73 0.59 -2.36
C MET A 230 5.84 2.09 -2.65
N TRP A 231 5.06 2.63 -3.59
CA TRP A 231 4.98 4.08 -3.78
C TRP A 231 4.30 4.74 -2.58
N GLU A 232 3.20 4.19 -2.08
CA GLU A 232 2.50 4.69 -0.88
C GLU A 232 3.43 4.76 0.33
N ASP A 233 4.25 3.73 0.51
CA ASP A 233 5.29 3.64 1.55
C ASP A 233 6.54 4.48 1.27
N ASN A 234 6.56 5.23 0.16
CA ASN A 234 7.68 6.05 -0.32
C ASN A 234 9.00 5.27 -0.52
N GLN A 235 8.91 4.00 -0.93
CA GLN A 235 10.05 3.09 -1.09
C GLN A 235 10.66 3.08 -2.49
N LEU A 236 9.95 3.55 -3.53
CA LEU A 236 10.40 3.50 -4.93
C LEU A 236 11.45 4.57 -5.32
N LYS A 237 12.42 4.84 -4.44
CA LYS A 237 13.53 5.77 -4.67
C LYS A 237 14.84 5.18 -4.17
N SER A 238 15.94 5.87 -4.44
CA SER A 238 17.26 5.37 -4.05
C SER A 238 17.38 5.28 -2.53
N ARG A 239 18.22 4.36 -2.03
CA ARG A 239 18.53 4.26 -0.59
C ARG A 239 19.12 5.56 -0.01
N LYS A 240 19.87 6.31 -0.82
CA LYS A 240 20.41 7.61 -0.40
C LYS A 240 19.28 8.61 -0.09
N ASP A 241 18.15 8.47 -0.78
CA ASP A 241 16.98 9.35 -0.65
C ASP A 241 15.89 8.75 0.26
N GLY A 242 16.26 7.71 1.03
CA GLY A 242 15.38 7.07 2.02
C GLY A 242 14.42 6.02 1.46
N GLY A 243 14.64 5.51 0.24
CA GLY A 243 13.88 4.40 -0.34
C GLY A 243 14.61 3.06 -0.27
N SER A 244 14.11 2.08 -1.03
CA SER A 244 14.60 0.70 -1.04
C SER A 244 15.41 0.32 -2.30
N LEU A 245 15.46 1.17 -3.31
CA LEU A 245 16.12 0.86 -4.59
C LEU A 245 17.63 1.16 -4.54
N LEU A 246 18.44 0.37 -5.24
CA LEU A 246 19.80 0.82 -5.57
C LEU A 246 19.71 1.94 -6.61
N TYR A 247 20.76 2.76 -6.68
CA TYR A 247 20.83 3.88 -7.61
C TYR A 247 20.53 3.45 -9.06
N ARG A 248 21.08 2.33 -9.53
CA ARG A 248 20.84 1.81 -10.88
C ARG A 248 19.36 1.47 -11.15
N GLN A 249 18.63 0.96 -10.15
CA GLN A 249 17.22 0.65 -10.32
C GLN A 249 16.34 1.89 -10.20
N ALA A 250 16.69 2.84 -9.33
CA ALA A 250 16.03 4.14 -9.28
C ALA A 250 16.12 4.87 -10.63
N VAL A 251 17.33 4.97 -11.20
CA VAL A 251 17.56 5.58 -12.53
C VAL A 251 16.80 4.84 -13.64
N ARG A 252 16.76 3.50 -13.59
CA ARG A 252 15.99 2.70 -14.54
C ARG A 252 14.49 3.02 -14.45
N LEU A 253 13.96 3.09 -13.24
CA LEU A 253 12.55 3.39 -13.00
C LEU A 253 12.20 4.83 -13.42
N ASP A 254 13.10 5.79 -13.19
CA ASP A 254 12.98 7.16 -13.71
C ASP A 254 12.98 7.21 -15.24
N SER A 255 13.82 6.39 -15.89
CA SER A 255 13.83 6.27 -17.34
C SER A 255 12.54 5.65 -17.89
N LEU A 256 11.97 4.65 -17.21
CA LEU A 256 10.69 4.04 -17.59
C LEU A 256 9.54 5.04 -17.43
N TRP A 257 9.56 5.84 -16.37
CA TRP A 257 8.60 6.91 -16.13
C TRP A 257 8.63 7.97 -17.23
N ASN A 258 9.82 8.47 -17.58
CA ASN A 258 9.95 9.44 -18.66
C ASN A 258 9.55 8.85 -20.01
N ALA A 259 9.84 7.57 -20.27
CA ALA A 259 9.38 6.88 -21.48
C ALA A 259 7.84 6.81 -21.53
N PHE A 260 7.18 6.49 -20.41
CA PHE A 260 5.72 6.50 -20.30
C PHE A 260 5.14 7.88 -20.66
N LEU A 261 5.70 8.96 -20.10
CA LEU A 261 5.26 10.32 -20.41
C LEU A 261 5.47 10.69 -21.89
N VAL A 262 6.60 10.30 -22.48
CA VAL A 262 6.89 10.53 -23.91
C VAL A 262 5.85 9.81 -24.76
N THR A 263 5.54 8.54 -24.46
CA THR A 263 4.50 7.80 -25.20
C THR A 263 3.12 8.44 -25.04
N LYS A 264 2.77 8.87 -23.82
CA LYS A 264 1.43 9.42 -23.52
C LYS A 264 1.20 10.79 -24.14
N TYR A 265 2.17 11.69 -24.04
CA TYR A 265 1.99 13.11 -24.39
C TYR A 265 2.69 13.54 -25.67
N GLN A 266 3.71 12.81 -26.10
CA GLN A 266 4.53 13.05 -27.30
C GLN A 266 5.37 14.34 -27.24
N THR A 267 4.81 15.47 -26.80
CA THR A 267 5.47 16.78 -26.75
C THR A 267 5.36 17.45 -25.37
N GLN A 268 6.32 18.32 -25.05
CA GLN A 268 6.28 19.14 -23.83
C GLN A 268 5.03 20.02 -23.76
N ALA A 269 4.56 20.56 -24.89
CA ALA A 269 3.38 21.44 -24.93
C ALA A 269 2.09 20.69 -24.53
N THR A 270 1.91 19.46 -25.01
CA THR A 270 0.76 18.62 -24.64
C THR A 270 0.83 18.22 -23.16
N LEU A 271 2.00 17.80 -22.68
CA LEU A 271 2.21 17.49 -21.25
C LEU A 271 1.91 18.71 -20.37
N GLN A 272 2.42 19.88 -20.76
CA GLN A 272 2.22 21.12 -20.02
C GLN A 272 0.74 21.50 -19.96
N THR A 273 0.02 21.40 -21.08
CA THR A 273 -1.42 21.66 -21.12
C THR A 273 -2.18 20.72 -20.18
N ALA A 274 -1.83 19.42 -20.16
CA ALA A 274 -2.49 18.46 -19.28
C ALA A 274 -2.17 18.69 -17.80
N TRP A 275 -0.92 19.03 -17.46
CA TRP A 275 -0.48 19.17 -16.07
C TRP A 275 -0.77 20.53 -15.45
N GLN A 276 -0.90 21.57 -16.26
CA GLN A 276 -1.27 22.93 -15.84
C GLN A 276 -2.78 23.19 -16.02
N GLY A 277 -3.51 22.30 -16.71
CA GLY A 277 -4.95 22.39 -16.90
C GLY A 277 -5.74 22.35 -15.57
N SER A 278 -6.58 23.38 -15.38
CA SER A 278 -7.64 23.58 -14.37
C SER A 278 -7.30 23.55 -12.86
N ASN A 279 -6.10 23.13 -12.44
CA ASN A 279 -5.76 22.92 -11.01
C ASN A 279 -4.72 23.88 -10.41
N LEU A 280 -4.51 25.04 -11.04
CA LEU A 280 -3.89 26.20 -10.38
C LEU A 280 -4.97 27.20 -9.97
N ASN A 281 -6.07 26.71 -9.41
CA ASN A 281 -7.18 27.57 -9.03
C ASN A 281 -6.82 28.40 -7.78
N ILE A 282 -6.11 29.50 -8.00
CA ILE A 282 -5.86 30.57 -7.04
C ILE A 282 -7.12 31.39 -6.74
N ALA A 283 -8.31 30.94 -7.19
CA ALA A 283 -9.57 31.59 -6.89
C ALA A 283 -9.73 31.73 -5.38
N GLU A 284 -9.68 32.99 -4.97
CA GLU A 284 -9.96 33.42 -3.62
C GLU A 284 -11.43 33.09 -3.32
N ARG A 285 -11.66 32.37 -2.21
CA ARG A 285 -13.01 32.05 -1.73
C ARG A 285 -13.53 33.10 -0.76
N VAL A 286 -12.64 33.86 -0.13
CA VAL A 286 -12.98 34.98 0.76
C VAL A 286 -13.04 36.27 -0.04
N THR A 287 -14.25 36.68 -0.40
CA THR A 287 -14.48 38.02 -0.94
C THR A 287 -14.32 39.05 0.18
N ASP A 288 -13.65 40.17 -0.13
CA ASP A 288 -13.38 41.25 0.83
C ASP A 288 -12.75 40.79 2.15
N GLY A 289 -11.75 39.91 2.08
CA GLY A 289 -11.00 39.46 3.25
C GLY A 289 -10.16 40.55 3.93
N GLY A 290 -9.89 41.66 3.24
CA GLY A 290 -9.29 42.87 3.80
C GLY A 290 -10.30 43.83 4.44
N PHE A 291 -11.60 43.52 4.40
CA PHE A 291 -12.65 44.27 5.07
C PHE A 291 -12.78 45.75 4.65
N GLU A 292 -12.50 46.07 3.40
CA GLU A 292 -12.45 47.45 2.89
C GLU A 292 -13.83 47.98 2.45
N SER A 293 -14.82 47.10 2.31
CA SER A 293 -16.20 47.49 1.98
C SER A 293 -16.80 48.44 3.02
N ALA A 294 -17.89 49.12 2.64
CA ALA A 294 -18.61 50.02 3.55
C ALA A 294 -19.20 49.29 4.78
N THR A 295 -19.59 48.02 4.61
CA THR A 295 -20.12 47.14 5.64
C THR A 295 -19.50 45.75 5.51
N LEU A 296 -19.49 44.96 6.59
CA LEU A 296 -19.18 43.53 6.51
C LEU A 296 -20.09 42.87 5.46
N ASN A 297 -19.51 42.11 4.53
CA ASN A 297 -20.29 41.44 3.50
C ASN A 297 -21.23 40.38 4.12
N THR A 298 -22.24 39.95 3.36
CA THR A 298 -23.30 39.05 3.85
C THR A 298 -22.84 37.61 4.09
N ASN A 299 -21.59 37.27 3.75
CA ASN A 299 -21.00 35.97 4.04
C ASN A 299 -20.30 35.94 5.40
N TRP A 300 -19.93 37.10 5.95
CA TRP A 300 -19.46 37.23 7.33
C TRP A 300 -20.66 37.26 8.28
N ALA A 301 -20.64 36.37 9.28
CA ALA A 301 -21.67 36.26 10.29
C ALA A 301 -21.06 36.05 11.68
N MET A 302 -21.65 36.67 12.70
CA MET A 302 -21.34 36.41 14.10
C MET A 302 -22.35 35.41 14.66
N GLU A 303 -21.92 34.16 14.84
CA GLU A 303 -22.71 33.13 15.50
C GLU A 303 -22.57 33.24 17.02
N GLN A 304 -23.70 33.17 17.73
CA GLN A 304 -23.78 33.31 19.18
C GLN A 304 -24.69 32.22 19.73
N ASN A 305 -24.19 31.40 20.66
CA ASN A 305 -24.91 30.27 21.24
C ASN A 305 -24.83 30.29 22.77
N ALA A 306 -25.74 29.55 23.42
CA ALA A 306 -25.74 29.32 24.87
C ALA A 306 -25.65 30.60 25.74
N GLY A 307 -26.25 31.71 25.27
CA GLY A 307 -26.24 33.00 25.97
C GLY A 307 -24.90 33.76 25.93
N ALA A 308 -23.88 33.25 25.25
CA ALA A 308 -22.66 33.99 24.99
C ALA A 308 -22.94 35.13 23.99
N THR A 309 -22.27 36.27 24.15
CA THR A 309 -22.44 37.43 23.27
C THR A 309 -21.12 38.09 22.86
N ALA A 310 -21.04 38.51 21.60
CA ALA A 310 -19.95 39.30 21.04
C ALA A 310 -20.44 40.20 19.89
N SER A 311 -19.76 41.33 19.69
CA SER A 311 -19.99 42.21 18.54
C SER A 311 -18.96 41.94 17.45
N ALA A 312 -19.38 41.95 16.17
CA ALA A 312 -18.49 41.97 15.02
C ALA A 312 -18.77 43.22 14.18
N THR A 313 -17.78 44.09 14.02
CA THR A 313 -17.89 45.36 13.28
C THR A 313 -16.64 45.61 12.44
N LEU A 314 -16.68 46.62 11.56
CA LEU A 314 -15.47 47.17 10.96
C LEU A 314 -14.79 48.15 11.93
N ASP A 315 -13.48 48.25 11.88
CA ASP A 315 -12.67 49.23 12.62
C ASP A 315 -11.73 49.95 11.65
N ASN A 316 -11.75 51.27 11.64
CA ASN A 316 -10.92 52.13 10.78
C ASN A 316 -9.72 52.73 11.54
N SER A 317 -9.55 52.41 12.81
CA SER A 317 -8.42 52.86 13.64
C SER A 317 -7.31 51.81 13.74
N GLN A 318 -7.63 50.55 13.42
CA GLN A 318 -6.71 49.42 13.45
C GLN A 318 -6.85 48.67 12.13
N ALA A 319 -5.80 48.66 11.31
CA ALA A 319 -5.71 47.86 10.09
C ALA A 319 -4.27 47.35 9.97
N GLN A 320 -4.08 46.20 9.33
CA GLN A 320 -2.74 45.74 8.95
C GLN A 320 -2.39 46.30 7.57
N SER A 321 -3.33 46.23 6.63
CA SER A 321 -3.23 46.79 5.28
C SER A 321 -4.52 47.52 4.96
N GLY A 322 -4.48 48.48 4.04
CA GLY A 322 -5.66 49.26 3.70
C GLY A 322 -6.09 50.20 4.82
N SER A 323 -7.40 50.39 4.97
CA SER A 323 -8.00 51.38 5.86
C SER A 323 -8.88 50.78 6.95
N LYS A 324 -9.21 49.49 6.88
CA LYS A 324 -10.14 48.84 7.82
C LYS A 324 -9.68 47.43 8.21
N SER A 325 -10.28 46.91 9.28
CA SER A 325 -10.21 45.50 9.65
C SER A 325 -11.52 45.03 10.29
N ALA A 326 -11.73 43.73 10.42
CA ALA A 326 -12.80 43.19 11.24
C ALA A 326 -12.40 43.24 12.72
N LYS A 327 -13.29 43.75 13.57
CA LYS A 327 -13.16 43.84 15.02
C LYS A 327 -14.23 42.99 15.68
N VAL A 328 -13.78 41.99 16.44
CA VAL A 328 -14.65 41.10 17.21
C VAL A 328 -14.40 41.32 18.70
N THR A 329 -15.42 41.72 19.47
CA THR A 329 -15.28 41.98 20.92
C THR A 329 -16.22 41.08 21.71
N VAL A 330 -15.64 40.24 22.58
CA VAL A 330 -16.40 39.36 23.46
C VAL A 330 -16.98 40.17 24.61
N THR A 331 -18.30 40.17 24.73
CA THR A 331 -19.03 40.89 25.79
C THR A 331 -19.41 39.94 26.92
N ASN A 332 -19.92 38.76 26.56
CA ASN A 332 -20.19 37.67 27.49
C ASN A 332 -19.63 36.36 26.91
N LYS A 333 -18.59 35.80 27.55
CA LYS A 333 -17.96 34.56 27.11
C LYS A 333 -18.88 33.35 27.30
N GLY A 334 -18.67 32.35 26.46
CA GLY A 334 -19.25 31.02 26.61
C GLY A 334 -18.33 30.08 27.40
N THR A 335 -18.79 28.83 27.57
CA THR A 335 -18.02 27.73 28.14
C THR A 335 -17.26 26.94 27.08
N GLU A 336 -17.70 26.97 25.83
CA GLU A 336 -17.06 26.27 24.71
C GLU A 336 -16.57 27.25 23.65
N THR A 337 -15.50 26.88 22.93
CA THR A 337 -14.88 27.74 21.90
C THR A 337 -15.86 28.10 20.78
N TRP A 338 -16.70 27.14 20.39
CA TRP A 338 -17.69 27.27 19.32
C TRP A 338 -18.92 28.11 19.71
N HIS A 339 -19.08 28.52 20.98
CA HIS A 339 -20.23 29.35 21.38
C HIS A 339 -20.25 30.74 20.73
N LEU A 340 -19.07 31.29 20.37
CA LEU A 340 -18.94 32.54 19.62
C LEU A 340 -18.03 32.34 18.43
N GLN A 341 -18.56 32.49 17.22
CA GLN A 341 -17.80 32.29 15.99
C GLN A 341 -18.04 33.42 15.01
N PHE A 342 -16.98 34.16 14.69
CA PHE A 342 -16.99 35.02 13.53
C PHE A 342 -16.66 34.16 12.32
N LYS A 343 -17.65 33.89 11.48
CA LYS A 343 -17.56 32.89 10.40
C LYS A 343 -17.77 33.51 9.03
N TYR A 344 -17.01 33.04 8.05
CA TYR A 344 -17.23 33.28 6.64
C TYR A 344 -17.91 32.06 6.02
N LEU A 345 -18.97 32.29 5.24
CA LEU A 345 -19.89 31.26 4.76
C LEU A 345 -20.03 31.22 3.23
N ARG A 346 -20.79 30.22 2.76
CA ARG A 346 -21.36 30.13 1.40
C ARG A 346 -20.35 29.98 0.26
N PHE A 347 -19.23 29.32 0.53
CA PHE A 347 -18.27 28.92 -0.50
C PHE A 347 -18.30 27.40 -0.71
N SER A 348 -17.67 26.95 -1.80
CA SER A 348 -17.58 25.53 -2.15
C SER A 348 -16.19 24.95 -1.88
N LEU A 349 -16.17 23.70 -1.43
CA LEU A 349 -14.96 22.88 -1.29
C LEU A 349 -15.09 21.63 -2.15
N GLN A 350 -13.95 21.09 -2.56
CA GLN A 350 -13.85 19.84 -3.30
C GLN A 350 -13.23 18.77 -2.41
N LYS A 351 -13.69 17.53 -2.58
CA LYS A 351 -13.11 16.37 -1.93
C LYS A 351 -11.62 16.23 -2.27
N ASP A 352 -10.86 15.74 -1.30
CA ASP A 352 -9.41 15.45 -1.38
C ASP A 352 -8.57 16.64 -1.87
N THR A 353 -9.03 17.86 -1.54
CA THR A 353 -8.39 19.11 -1.96
C THR A 353 -7.86 19.84 -0.74
N THR A 354 -6.57 20.19 -0.80
CA THR A 354 -5.89 20.98 0.22
C THR A 354 -6.19 22.47 0.00
N TYR A 355 -6.65 23.12 1.05
CA TYR A 355 -6.93 24.54 1.12
C TYR A 355 -5.96 25.22 2.08
N THR A 356 -5.40 26.33 1.65
CA THR A 356 -4.59 27.22 2.49
C THR A 356 -5.49 28.33 3.04
N ILE A 357 -5.58 28.41 4.37
CA ILE A 357 -6.14 29.55 5.09
C ILE A 357 -4.98 30.46 5.47
N GLN A 358 -5.09 31.76 5.20
CA GLN A 358 -4.14 32.78 5.61
C GLN A 358 -4.87 34.00 6.14
N PHE A 359 -4.38 34.60 7.23
CA PHE A 359 -4.97 35.82 7.79
C PHE A 359 -3.96 36.55 8.68
N TRP A 360 -4.13 37.86 8.82
CA TRP A 360 -3.50 38.63 9.88
C TRP A 360 -4.43 38.71 11.08
N ALA A 361 -3.88 38.56 12.28
CA ALA A 361 -4.63 38.74 13.52
C ALA A 361 -3.82 39.41 14.62
N LYS A 362 -4.53 40.10 15.51
CA LYS A 362 -4.02 40.55 16.82
C LYS A 362 -5.16 40.62 17.83
N ALA A 363 -4.83 40.77 19.10
CA ALA A 363 -5.81 41.00 20.17
C ALA A 363 -5.40 42.16 21.08
N ASN A 364 -6.31 42.71 21.88
CA ASN A 364 -5.98 43.79 22.84
C ASN A 364 -5.19 43.28 24.06
N GLN A 365 -5.11 41.97 24.22
CA GLN A 365 -4.33 41.25 25.23
C GLN A 365 -3.94 39.87 24.68
N ALA A 366 -3.09 39.13 25.37
CA ALA A 366 -2.76 37.76 24.98
C ALA A 366 -4.04 36.91 24.91
N ALA A 367 -4.27 36.22 23.79
CA ALA A 367 -5.47 35.44 23.53
C ALA A 367 -5.16 34.23 22.66
N VAL A 368 -6.00 33.20 22.72
CA VAL A 368 -5.89 32.01 21.84
C VAL A 368 -7.08 32.00 20.89
N LEU A 369 -6.80 32.15 19.60
CA LEU A 369 -7.80 32.13 18.54
C LEU A 369 -7.85 30.75 17.90
N SER A 370 -8.98 30.06 18.01
CA SER A 370 -9.21 28.79 17.29
C SER A 370 -9.76 29.09 15.90
N VAL A 371 -9.16 28.50 14.86
CA VAL A 371 -9.60 28.64 13.47
C VAL A 371 -9.87 27.29 12.87
N SER A 372 -11.01 27.14 12.17
CA SER A 372 -11.40 25.86 11.58
C SER A 372 -12.08 26.00 10.22
N LEU A 373 -11.89 25.01 9.36
CA LEU A 373 -12.64 24.80 8.12
C LEU A 373 -13.56 23.60 8.28
N MET A 374 -14.85 23.79 8.00
CA MET A 374 -15.86 22.76 8.16
C MET A 374 -17.09 23.01 7.30
N ARG A 375 -18.08 22.12 7.38
CA ARG A 375 -19.42 22.30 6.80
C ARG A 375 -20.28 23.23 7.68
N ASP A 376 -21.14 24.02 7.05
CA ASP A 376 -22.17 24.83 7.73
C ASP A 376 -23.53 24.09 7.81
N ASP A 377 -23.55 22.77 7.66
CA ASP A 377 -24.74 21.92 7.79
C ASP A 377 -24.43 20.59 8.46
N SER A 378 -25.46 19.96 9.06
CA SER A 378 -25.35 18.64 9.69
C SER A 378 -24.75 17.62 8.71
N PRO A 379 -23.74 16.81 9.12
CA PRO A 379 -23.28 16.57 10.50
C PRO A 379 -22.18 17.52 11.01
N TYR A 380 -21.98 18.68 10.36
CA TYR A 380 -20.94 19.65 10.68
C TYR A 380 -19.52 19.06 10.63
N THR A 381 -19.25 18.24 9.61
CA THR A 381 -17.95 17.60 9.40
C THR A 381 -16.81 18.63 9.49
N TRP A 382 -15.92 18.43 10.46
CA TRP A 382 -14.72 19.22 10.65
C TRP A 382 -13.61 18.70 9.75
N TYR A 383 -13.05 19.56 8.90
CA TYR A 383 -11.98 19.18 7.97
C TYR A 383 -10.58 19.44 8.54
N GLY A 384 -10.45 20.42 9.43
CA GLY A 384 -9.18 20.79 10.04
C GLY A 384 -9.21 22.20 10.64
N GLY A 385 -8.20 22.50 11.44
CA GLY A 385 -8.09 23.76 12.17
C GLY A 385 -6.92 23.76 13.15
N GLU A 386 -6.59 24.91 13.70
CA GLU A 386 -5.49 25.09 14.65
C GLU A 386 -5.80 26.24 15.63
N ASN A 387 -5.13 26.22 16.79
CA ASN A 387 -5.15 27.28 17.78
C ASN A 387 -3.94 28.19 17.60
N PHE A 388 -4.17 29.51 17.50
CA PHE A 388 -3.12 30.51 17.33
C PHE A 388 -3.04 31.43 18.55
N ASN A 389 -1.83 31.57 19.08
CA ASN A 389 -1.54 32.53 20.15
C ASN A 389 -1.42 33.94 19.56
N LEU A 390 -2.36 34.81 19.91
CA LEU A 390 -2.38 36.21 19.52
C LEU A 390 -1.65 37.08 20.55
N THR A 391 -0.97 38.10 20.03
CA THR A 391 -0.37 39.19 20.82
C THR A 391 -1.07 40.51 20.54
N THR A 392 -0.57 41.60 21.14
CA THR A 392 -1.03 42.97 20.87
C THR A 392 -0.53 43.55 19.54
N THR A 393 0.31 42.79 18.82
CA THR A 393 0.85 43.16 17.50
C THR A 393 0.27 42.28 16.41
N TRP A 394 0.14 42.83 15.20
CA TRP A 394 -0.30 42.08 14.03
C TRP A 394 0.66 40.95 13.70
N GLN A 395 0.12 39.74 13.54
CA GLN A 395 0.87 38.55 13.16
C GLN A 395 0.19 37.85 11.98
N LEU A 396 0.99 37.35 11.04
CA LEU A 396 0.52 36.56 9.91
C LEU A 396 0.46 35.08 10.31
N PHE A 397 -0.70 34.47 10.10
CA PHE A 397 -0.94 33.05 10.34
C PHE A 397 -1.33 32.33 9.06
N LYS A 398 -0.94 31.05 8.96
CA LYS A 398 -1.21 30.21 7.79
C LYS A 398 -1.35 28.74 8.20
N ILE A 399 -2.40 28.08 7.72
CA ILE A 399 -2.62 26.63 7.86
C ILE A 399 -3.14 26.00 6.57
N ASN A 400 -2.85 24.71 6.40
CA ASN A 400 -3.37 23.90 5.31
C ASN A 400 -4.37 22.89 5.87
N VAL A 401 -5.54 22.78 5.23
CA VAL A 401 -6.61 21.85 5.61
C VAL A 401 -7.05 21.04 4.39
N VAL A 402 -7.30 19.75 4.56
CA VAL A 402 -7.80 18.88 3.47
C VAL A 402 -9.30 18.68 3.64
N SER A 403 -10.08 19.07 2.64
CA SER A 403 -11.52 18.75 2.62
C SER A 403 -11.71 17.29 2.25
N THR A 404 -12.50 16.55 3.03
CA THR A 404 -12.80 15.12 2.76
C THR A 404 -14.07 14.92 1.94
N ASP A 405 -14.81 16.00 1.65
CA ASP A 405 -16.07 15.96 0.92
C ASP A 405 -16.14 17.02 -0.19
N ASP A 406 -16.97 16.75 -1.20
CA ASP A 406 -17.48 17.77 -2.08
C ASP A 406 -18.61 18.53 -1.38
N LEU A 407 -18.48 19.85 -1.32
CA LEU A 407 -19.35 20.73 -0.56
C LEU A 407 -19.70 21.94 -1.41
N ALA A 408 -20.90 21.96 -1.99
CA ALA A 408 -21.37 23.11 -2.77
C ALA A 408 -22.05 24.15 -1.87
N GLY A 409 -21.50 25.37 -1.83
CA GLY A 409 -22.14 26.55 -1.20
C GLY A 409 -22.39 26.46 0.31
N LYS A 410 -21.77 25.48 0.99
CA LYS A 410 -22.00 25.17 2.41
C LYS A 410 -20.70 25.18 3.23
N GLY A 411 -19.62 25.73 2.68
CA GLY A 411 -18.36 25.90 3.38
C GLY A 411 -18.45 26.92 4.50
N ARG A 412 -17.77 26.62 5.61
CA ARG A 412 -17.63 27.48 6.79
C ARG A 412 -16.16 27.59 7.18
N LEU A 413 -15.64 28.82 7.17
CA LEU A 413 -14.38 29.17 7.81
C LEU A 413 -14.72 29.93 9.10
N ALA A 414 -14.35 29.41 10.26
CA ALA A 414 -14.73 29.98 11.55
C ALA A 414 -13.52 30.46 12.35
N PHE A 415 -13.62 31.67 12.88
CA PHE A 415 -12.72 32.26 13.87
C PHE A 415 -13.45 32.27 15.21
N GLN A 416 -13.05 31.37 16.10
CA GLN A 416 -13.77 31.04 17.31
C GLN A 416 -13.18 31.80 18.51
N VAL A 417 -14.03 32.58 19.17
CA VAL A 417 -13.67 33.46 20.30
C VAL A 417 -14.46 33.13 21.58
N GLY A 418 -15.21 32.02 21.59
CA GLY A 418 -16.18 31.66 22.62
C GLY A 418 -15.67 31.68 24.04
N THR A 419 -14.43 31.23 24.27
CA THR A 419 -13.84 31.12 25.61
C THR A 419 -12.96 32.31 26.00
N LEU A 420 -12.77 33.29 25.11
CA LEU A 420 -11.96 34.46 25.42
C LEU A 420 -12.60 35.28 26.55
N PRO A 421 -11.82 35.87 27.48
CA PRO A 421 -12.35 36.68 28.56
C PRO A 421 -13.23 37.84 28.06
N ASN A 422 -14.23 38.23 28.85
CA ASN A 422 -15.05 39.41 28.57
C ASN A 422 -14.15 40.65 28.42
N GLY A 423 -14.43 41.47 27.40
CA GLY A 423 -13.62 42.63 27.03
C GLY A 423 -12.43 42.31 26.11
N THR A 424 -12.19 41.04 25.77
CA THR A 424 -11.19 40.69 24.75
C THR A 424 -11.68 41.14 23.37
N THR A 425 -10.86 41.90 22.67
CA THR A 425 -11.07 42.29 21.29
C THR A 425 -10.02 41.62 20.41
N VAL A 426 -10.47 40.96 19.34
CA VAL A 426 -9.64 40.38 18.29
C VAL A 426 -9.86 41.20 17.01
N TRP A 427 -8.77 41.54 16.32
CA TRP A 427 -8.82 42.11 14.98
C TRP A 427 -8.34 41.09 13.96
N LEU A 428 -9.00 41.03 12.82
CA LEU A 428 -8.69 40.17 11.68
C LEU A 428 -8.58 41.02 10.42
N ASP A 429 -7.58 40.73 9.60
CA ASP A 429 -7.34 41.42 8.34
C ASP A 429 -6.73 40.48 7.29
N ASN A 430 -6.91 40.81 6.01
CA ASN A 430 -6.46 40.06 4.83
C ASN A 430 -6.71 38.54 4.92
N VAL A 431 -7.94 38.15 5.28
CA VAL A 431 -8.34 36.74 5.32
C VAL A 431 -8.41 36.17 3.90
N SER A 432 -7.79 35.02 3.68
CA SER A 432 -7.70 34.34 2.40
C SER A 432 -7.95 32.84 2.58
N LEU A 433 -8.70 32.26 1.64
CA LEU A 433 -8.92 30.83 1.51
C LEU A 433 -8.76 30.43 0.04
N LYS A 434 -7.65 29.78 -0.29
CA LYS A 434 -7.32 29.33 -1.64
C LYS A 434 -7.03 27.85 -1.66
N GLU A 435 -7.17 27.21 -2.82
CA GLU A 435 -6.55 25.90 -3.00
C GLU A 435 -5.03 26.06 -2.87
N ALA A 436 -4.38 25.11 -2.22
CA ALA A 436 -2.94 25.11 -2.12
C ALA A 436 -2.34 25.10 -3.53
N THR A 437 -1.38 25.98 -3.80
CA THR A 437 -0.68 26.01 -5.08
C THR A 437 0.04 24.69 -5.28
N ARG A 438 -0.28 24.02 -6.39
CA ARG A 438 0.30 22.73 -6.76
C ARG A 438 1.38 22.93 -7.83
N THR A 439 2.48 22.22 -7.68
CA THR A 439 3.59 22.24 -8.62
C THR A 439 3.28 21.30 -9.79
N ALA A 440 3.15 21.85 -10.99
CA ALA A 440 3.08 21.02 -12.20
C ALA A 440 4.48 20.51 -12.57
N PHE A 441 5.47 21.39 -12.61
CA PHE A 441 6.85 21.09 -12.97
C PHE A 441 7.83 21.66 -11.94
N LEU A 442 8.84 20.88 -11.58
CA LEU A 442 10.00 21.36 -10.85
C LEU A 442 10.88 22.18 -11.80
N ALA A 443 11.72 23.04 -11.22
CA ALA A 443 12.64 23.87 -12.00
C ALA A 443 13.54 23.00 -12.89
N GLY A 444 13.56 23.28 -14.19
CA GLY A 444 14.39 22.58 -15.18
C GLY A 444 13.80 21.26 -15.73
N GLU A 445 12.62 20.83 -15.27
CA GLU A 445 11.95 19.65 -15.84
C GLU A 445 11.46 19.91 -17.27
N ASN A 446 11.82 19.00 -18.18
CA ASN A 446 11.40 19.04 -19.58
C ASN A 446 11.34 17.63 -20.18
N LEU A 447 10.24 17.34 -20.89
CA LEU A 447 9.99 16.04 -21.50
C LEU A 447 11.05 15.67 -22.55
N ALA A 448 11.55 16.63 -23.31
CA ALA A 448 12.56 16.40 -24.35
C ALA A 448 13.91 15.96 -23.75
N THR A 449 14.27 16.47 -22.57
CA THR A 449 15.46 16.07 -21.83
C THR A 449 15.24 14.85 -20.93
N ARG A 450 14.01 14.32 -20.86
CA ARG A 450 13.64 13.12 -20.09
C ARG A 450 14.08 13.18 -18.61
N ASN A 451 13.93 14.34 -18.00
CA ASN A 451 14.32 14.59 -16.61
C ASN A 451 13.12 14.92 -15.71
N ILE A 452 11.90 14.50 -16.09
CA ILE A 452 10.72 14.65 -15.22
C ILE A 452 10.87 13.70 -14.04
N GLN A 453 10.82 14.23 -12.82
CA GLN A 453 11.03 13.46 -11.60
C GLN A 453 9.73 12.77 -11.16
N ARG A 454 9.88 11.57 -10.60
CA ARG A 454 8.80 10.91 -9.86
C ARG A 454 8.60 11.63 -8.52
N VAL A 455 7.38 11.59 -8.01
CA VAL A 455 6.95 12.30 -6.80
C VAL A 455 6.78 11.29 -5.68
N ASP A 456 7.24 11.63 -4.47
CA ASP A 456 6.99 10.85 -3.28
C ASP A 456 5.50 10.89 -2.91
N TYR A 457 4.94 9.77 -2.48
CA TYR A 457 3.53 9.70 -2.15
C TYR A 457 3.14 10.66 -1.03
N ARG A 458 3.99 10.86 -0.02
CA ARG A 458 3.75 11.84 1.06
C ARG A 458 3.60 13.28 0.54
N ASP A 459 4.26 13.60 -0.57
CA ASP A 459 4.30 14.94 -1.15
C ASP A 459 3.26 15.15 -2.26
N ARG A 460 2.47 14.12 -2.59
CA ARG A 460 1.50 14.17 -3.70
C ARG A 460 0.52 15.35 -3.64
N GLY A 461 0.19 15.84 -2.43
CA GLY A 461 -0.65 17.03 -2.24
C GLY A 461 -0.03 18.32 -2.78
N ASN A 462 1.31 18.37 -2.89
CA ASN A 462 2.06 19.53 -3.38
C ASN A 462 2.15 19.59 -4.91
N TYR A 463 1.72 18.56 -5.63
CA TYR A 463 1.83 18.46 -7.09
C TYR A 463 0.46 18.47 -7.77
N SER A 464 0.44 18.83 -9.06
CA SER A 464 -0.82 18.91 -9.82
C SER A 464 -1.53 17.56 -9.83
N LYS A 465 -2.87 17.57 -9.76
CA LYS A 465 -3.68 16.35 -9.71
C LYS A 465 -3.35 15.41 -10.88
N GLN A 466 -3.18 15.97 -12.08
CA GLN A 466 -2.84 15.19 -13.28
C GLN A 466 -1.43 14.56 -13.21
N ARG A 467 -0.42 15.27 -12.70
CA ARG A 467 0.93 14.69 -12.51
C ARG A 467 0.90 13.48 -11.59
N VAL A 468 0.17 13.59 -10.48
CA VAL A 468 0.02 12.49 -9.52
C VAL A 468 -0.77 11.34 -10.13
N ALA A 469 -1.86 11.62 -10.84
CA ALA A 469 -2.66 10.61 -11.53
C ALA A 469 -1.85 9.85 -12.60
N ASP A 470 -0.98 10.54 -13.33
CA ASP A 470 -0.10 9.92 -14.32
C ASP A 470 0.96 9.03 -13.67
N LEU A 471 1.52 9.45 -12.53
CA LEU A 471 2.49 8.65 -11.80
C LEU A 471 1.85 7.38 -11.21
N ALA A 472 0.64 7.51 -10.66
CA ALA A 472 -0.19 6.38 -10.26
C ALA A 472 -0.43 5.42 -11.43
N GLN A 473 -0.91 5.95 -12.56
CA GLN A 473 -1.14 5.17 -13.78
C GLN A 473 0.13 4.47 -14.27
N PHE A 474 1.28 5.13 -14.21
CA PHE A 474 2.57 4.54 -14.61
C PHE A 474 2.90 3.29 -13.81
N TYR A 475 2.80 3.33 -12.47
CA TYR A 475 3.11 2.15 -11.64
C TYR A 475 2.13 1.00 -11.90
N ILE A 476 0.83 1.31 -11.99
CA ILE A 476 -0.23 0.32 -12.29
C ILE A 476 0.04 -0.34 -13.64
N GLN A 477 0.32 0.44 -14.69
CA GLN A 477 0.57 -0.11 -16.02
C GLN A 477 1.89 -0.86 -16.12
N LEU A 478 2.94 -0.42 -15.40
CA LEU A 478 4.22 -1.12 -15.37
C LEU A 478 4.07 -2.51 -14.72
N GLN A 479 3.33 -2.59 -13.61
CA GLN A 479 3.03 -3.85 -12.94
C GLN A 479 2.13 -4.76 -13.79
N LYS A 480 1.04 -4.22 -14.35
CA LYS A 480 0.16 -4.95 -15.27
C LYS A 480 0.95 -5.56 -16.44
N LYS A 481 1.83 -4.78 -17.06
CA LYS A 481 2.67 -5.24 -18.17
C LYS A 481 3.56 -6.41 -17.78
N PHE A 482 4.18 -6.35 -16.59
CA PHE A 482 4.98 -7.47 -16.08
C PHE A 482 4.13 -8.74 -15.89
N MET A 483 2.94 -8.61 -15.29
CA MET A 483 2.03 -9.75 -15.10
C MET A 483 1.57 -10.34 -16.43
N GLU A 484 1.21 -9.51 -17.42
CA GLU A 484 0.83 -9.94 -18.76
C GLU A 484 1.98 -10.63 -19.50
N GLU A 485 3.20 -10.10 -19.38
CA GLU A 485 4.40 -10.70 -19.95
C GLU A 485 4.67 -12.09 -19.34
N MET A 486 4.59 -12.20 -18.01
CA MET A 486 4.76 -13.47 -17.31
C MET A 486 3.65 -14.46 -17.64
N ARG A 487 2.38 -14.04 -17.64
CA ARG A 487 1.26 -14.90 -18.02
C ARG A 487 1.39 -15.42 -19.45
N THR A 488 1.76 -14.54 -20.39
CA THR A 488 1.99 -14.93 -21.79
C THR A 488 3.11 -15.97 -21.88
N PHE A 489 4.22 -15.75 -21.18
CA PHE A 489 5.32 -16.71 -21.13
C PHE A 489 4.87 -18.07 -20.55
N LEU A 490 4.14 -18.07 -19.43
CA LEU A 490 3.64 -19.30 -18.80
C LEU A 490 2.67 -20.07 -19.70
N ARG A 491 1.74 -19.38 -20.36
CA ARG A 491 0.74 -19.99 -21.24
C ARG A 491 1.33 -20.45 -22.57
N THR A 492 2.07 -19.58 -23.25
CA THR A 492 2.51 -19.82 -24.64
C THR A 492 3.82 -20.60 -24.71
N THR A 493 4.76 -20.37 -23.79
CA THR A 493 6.07 -21.03 -23.82
C THR A 493 6.11 -22.30 -22.98
N LEU A 494 5.54 -22.27 -21.77
CA LEU A 494 5.58 -23.42 -20.85
C LEU A 494 4.33 -24.30 -20.90
N ASN A 495 3.31 -23.92 -21.67
CA ASN A 495 2.04 -24.65 -21.79
C ASN A 495 1.40 -24.91 -20.42
N VAL A 496 1.52 -23.97 -19.46
CA VAL A 496 0.85 -24.07 -18.17
C VAL A 496 -0.66 -24.16 -18.42
N GLN A 497 -1.32 -25.15 -17.85
CA GLN A 497 -2.77 -25.37 -18.01
C GLN A 497 -3.59 -24.95 -16.78
N ALA A 498 -2.95 -24.86 -15.61
CA ALA A 498 -3.58 -24.42 -14.37
C ALA A 498 -3.91 -22.92 -14.39
N PRO A 499 -4.99 -22.43 -13.75
CA PRO A 499 -5.24 -21.02 -13.51
C PRO A 499 -4.02 -20.24 -12.98
N ILE A 500 -3.79 -19.03 -13.48
CA ILE A 500 -2.68 -18.15 -13.13
C ILE A 500 -3.21 -16.88 -12.47
N THR A 501 -2.59 -16.47 -11.38
CA THR A 501 -2.78 -15.16 -10.76
C THR A 501 -1.46 -14.37 -10.67
N GLY A 502 -1.59 -13.07 -10.40
CA GLY A 502 -0.48 -12.12 -10.31
C GLY A 502 0.18 -12.12 -8.94
N THR A 503 -0.24 -11.15 -8.12
CA THR A 503 0.19 -10.93 -6.72
C THR A 503 -1.02 -10.93 -5.78
N ASN A 504 -0.74 -11.01 -4.48
CA ASN A 504 -1.70 -11.09 -3.38
C ASN A 504 -1.46 -10.02 -2.29
N ALA A 505 -0.79 -8.91 -2.65
CA ALA A 505 -0.69 -7.73 -1.80
C ALA A 505 -1.78 -6.73 -2.18
N LEU A 506 -2.94 -6.80 -1.52
CA LEU A 506 -4.04 -5.86 -1.76
C LEU A 506 -3.76 -4.52 -1.07
N THR A 507 -3.40 -3.53 -1.87
CA THR A 507 -3.12 -2.14 -1.49
C THR A 507 -4.21 -1.19 -2.00
N GLY A 508 -5.19 -1.64 -2.78
CA GLY A 508 -6.37 -0.86 -3.16
C GLY A 508 -7.04 -1.26 -4.48
N ILE A 509 -8.00 -0.43 -4.93
CA ILE A 509 -8.80 -0.71 -6.14
C ILE A 509 -7.97 -0.90 -7.43
N GLN A 510 -6.73 -0.38 -7.44
CA GLN A 510 -5.80 -0.49 -8.56
C GLN A 510 -5.38 -1.93 -8.88
N GLU A 511 -5.33 -2.84 -7.90
CA GLU A 511 -4.99 -4.24 -8.19
C GLU A 511 -6.00 -4.91 -9.12
N GLY A 512 -7.27 -4.47 -9.08
CA GLY A 512 -8.30 -4.81 -10.06
C GLY A 512 -7.80 -4.61 -11.50
N LEU A 513 -7.16 -3.48 -11.76
CA LEU A 513 -6.65 -3.15 -13.08
C LEU A 513 -5.40 -3.95 -13.43
N GLU A 514 -4.55 -4.22 -12.45
CA GLU A 514 -3.30 -4.97 -12.64
C GLU A 514 -3.54 -6.45 -12.96
N HIS A 515 -4.61 -7.03 -12.40
CA HIS A 515 -4.98 -8.45 -12.55
C HIS A 515 -6.06 -8.71 -13.60
N GLU A 516 -6.53 -7.69 -14.32
CA GLU A 516 -7.62 -7.84 -15.31
C GLU A 516 -7.36 -8.95 -16.35
N SER A 517 -6.09 -9.23 -16.66
CA SER A 517 -5.68 -10.27 -17.60
C SER A 517 -5.35 -11.62 -16.96
N MET A 518 -5.45 -11.74 -15.63
CA MET A 518 -5.24 -12.97 -14.88
C MET A 518 -6.52 -13.81 -14.84
N ASP A 519 -6.41 -15.09 -14.45
CA ASP A 519 -7.57 -15.99 -14.46
C ASP A 519 -8.40 -15.88 -13.19
N TYR A 520 -7.81 -15.42 -12.08
CA TYR A 520 -8.49 -15.18 -10.81
C TYR A 520 -7.72 -14.16 -9.96
N TYR A 521 -8.42 -13.58 -8.98
CA TYR A 521 -7.85 -12.69 -7.97
C TYR A 521 -7.46 -13.48 -6.73
N ASP A 522 -6.26 -13.24 -6.22
CA ASP A 522 -5.78 -13.75 -4.94
C ASP A 522 -5.57 -12.57 -3.99
N ASP A 523 -6.01 -12.71 -2.75
CA ASP A 523 -5.92 -11.69 -1.72
C ASP A 523 -5.71 -12.34 -0.35
N HIS A 524 -4.77 -11.78 0.42
CA HIS A 524 -4.45 -12.22 1.76
C HIS A 524 -5.07 -11.25 2.78
N SER A 525 -5.92 -11.81 3.65
CA SER A 525 -6.33 -11.13 4.89
C SER A 525 -5.70 -11.85 6.08
N TYR A 526 -5.03 -11.09 6.95
CA TYR A 526 -4.32 -11.57 8.13
C TYR A 526 -5.02 -11.16 9.43
#